data_AF-A0A376SCM1-F1
#
_entry.id   AF-A0A376SCM1-F1
#
_cell.length_a   1.000
_cell.length_b   1.000
_cell.length_c   1.000
_cell.angle_alpha   90.00
_cell.angle_beta   90.00
_cell.angle_gamma   90.00
#
_symmetry.space_group_name_H-M   'P 1'
#
loop_
_entity.id
_entity.type
_entity.pdbx_description
1 polymer ?
#
loop_
_entity_poly.entity_id
_entity_poly.type
_entity_poly.pdbx_seq_one_letter_code
_entity_poly.pdbx_strand_id
1 'polypeptide(L)'
;MIRVVTKDAQGNVVPNVPFILKREGSTNRQNVQLSNRTITVINAAGTSARVDTPSISLYAVTGADGTATFTVKQDDSIGLVTNVYAQAYQSSLESNKLPVMFTVITSPDTPLASYWGHMAETFTTRSGTAFKRPLLSAERSSGQSFIEDNEEWAVLRSATKGDIDKSGCDVHYQPLLSELQALYDEHPSRAIKTDLGIPVNSYWWAYDMVAYAGNWYDQYIYLLNGSSGRASSSTSALMLCLVNPHPEAASIEMTSTAEDATKTASNDGRPSATAKKGEVIPMTVTVRDSAGNPLPGASFNLKRGTALNRAKAAYDASADDLTIIPVEPTGVTSILYGDGTQALLKTGSDGKATFEVSQNSSYGLSTPLSAELMRDTSKSVTLDVIFTVITSPDSPKAKYWGHMPETFTSSAGVTFKRPLLAAEATTGSSVNGNNETWSYIYSTQKATADCSLEYQPRLSELQGLYDDHPNGALTKDLGLPIASGNWWIYELLNSNGSSWYYQVFNLSTGRASSALSPVALMLCLAQPHSKPSSVTLTSVAFDETKTASNGGTPSASAKKGETIPLVVTVKDQNGNLVSGEGVTLQRAQAKSRSGIRPSSSADDLIVDVVTPTAARISFAQDTAKWLGLPAVMAQ
;
A
#
# COMPACT_ATOMS: atom_id res chain seq x y z
N MET A 1 -44.61 27.56 -45.52
CA MET A 1 -45.62 27.86 -46.55
C MET A 1 -45.88 29.36 -46.53
N ILE A 2 -45.87 30.04 -47.67
CA ILE A 2 -46.11 31.48 -47.81
C ILE A 2 -47.40 31.65 -48.61
N ARG A 3 -48.33 32.49 -48.12
CA ARG A 3 -49.60 32.79 -48.79
C ARG A 3 -49.67 34.27 -49.18
N VAL A 4 -49.92 34.53 -50.44
CA VAL A 4 -50.22 35.86 -50.99
C VAL A 4 -51.74 35.97 -51.11
N VAL A 5 -52.31 37.07 -50.62
CA VAL A 5 -53.75 37.36 -50.68
C VAL A 5 -53.93 38.73 -51.29
N THR A 6 -54.73 38.82 -52.35
CA THR A 6 -55.02 40.09 -53.03
C THR A 6 -56.39 40.59 -52.61
N LYS A 7 -56.47 41.87 -52.21
CA LYS A 7 -57.71 42.52 -51.74
C LYS A 7 -57.90 43.88 -52.39
N ASP A 8 -59.16 44.30 -52.54
CA ASP A 8 -59.52 45.65 -52.93
C ASP A 8 -59.39 46.65 -51.76
N ALA A 9 -59.65 47.93 -52.01
CA ALA A 9 -59.56 48.98 -51.00
C ALA A 9 -60.60 48.82 -49.86
N GLN A 10 -61.64 48.02 -50.09
CA GLN A 10 -62.70 47.70 -49.12
C GLN A 10 -62.38 46.42 -48.33
N GLY A 11 -61.29 45.72 -48.66
CA GLY A 11 -60.84 44.51 -47.99
C GLY A 11 -61.40 43.20 -48.56
N ASN A 12 -62.17 43.24 -49.66
CA ASN A 12 -62.69 42.05 -50.33
C ASN A 12 -61.60 41.38 -51.16
N VAL A 13 -61.60 40.05 -51.25
CA VAL A 13 -60.63 39.31 -52.06
C VAL A 13 -60.81 39.58 -53.56
N VAL A 14 -59.70 39.79 -54.26
CA VAL A 14 -59.68 39.98 -55.71
C VAL A 14 -59.03 38.76 -56.35
N PRO A 15 -59.76 37.97 -57.16
CA PRO A 15 -59.23 36.77 -57.80
C PRO A 15 -58.33 37.07 -58.99
N ASN A 16 -57.51 36.10 -59.38
CA ASN A 16 -56.73 36.11 -60.63
C ASN A 16 -55.81 37.32 -60.82
N VAL A 17 -55.26 37.86 -59.73
CA VAL A 17 -54.37 39.03 -59.76
C VAL A 17 -52.94 38.56 -60.04
N PRO A 18 -52.30 39.00 -61.14
CA PRO A 18 -50.89 38.74 -61.38
C PRO A 18 -49.99 39.53 -60.42
N PHE A 19 -48.95 38.89 -59.92
CA PHE A 19 -47.95 39.50 -59.04
C PHE A 19 -46.56 38.90 -59.25
N ILE A 20 -45.56 39.57 -58.70
CA ILE A 20 -44.16 39.16 -58.68
C ILE A 20 -43.79 38.85 -57.22
N LEU A 21 -43.39 37.61 -56.94
CA LEU A 21 -42.78 37.27 -55.66
C LEU A 21 -41.30 37.66 -55.70
N LYS A 22 -40.89 38.44 -54.70
CA LYS A 22 -39.54 39.00 -54.56
C LYS A 22 -38.96 38.66 -53.20
N ARG A 23 -37.63 38.72 -53.12
CA ARG A 23 -36.86 38.60 -51.88
C ARG A 23 -35.94 39.79 -51.68
N GLU A 24 -35.62 40.10 -50.45
CA GLU A 24 -34.53 41.00 -50.10
C GLU A 24 -33.19 40.24 -49.95
N GLY A 25 -32.15 40.98 -49.57
CA GLY A 25 -30.90 40.40 -49.11
C GLY A 25 -31.09 39.59 -47.82
N SER A 26 -30.24 38.60 -47.60
CA SER A 26 -30.21 37.83 -46.37
C SER A 26 -29.35 38.49 -45.30
N THR A 27 -29.81 38.46 -44.05
CA THR A 27 -29.02 38.85 -42.87
C THR A 27 -28.90 37.69 -41.90
N ASN A 28 -27.84 37.69 -41.09
CA ASN A 28 -27.73 36.80 -39.94
C ASN A 28 -28.58 37.32 -38.76
N ARG A 29 -28.51 36.67 -37.60
CA ARG A 29 -29.31 37.04 -36.41
C ARG A 29 -28.91 38.40 -35.83
N GLN A 30 -27.67 38.83 -36.09
CA GLN A 30 -27.11 40.12 -35.67
C GLN A 30 -27.32 41.24 -36.72
N ASN A 31 -28.22 41.05 -37.69
CA ASN A 31 -28.54 41.98 -38.78
C ASN A 31 -27.36 42.32 -39.71
N VAL A 32 -26.32 41.48 -39.75
CA VAL A 32 -25.22 41.61 -40.71
C VAL A 32 -25.65 41.01 -42.04
N GLN A 33 -25.57 41.81 -43.11
CA GLN A 33 -25.88 41.35 -44.45
C GLN A 33 -24.80 40.40 -44.98
N LEU A 34 -25.22 39.25 -45.51
CA LEU A 34 -24.34 38.19 -45.99
C LEU A 34 -24.72 37.74 -47.42
N SER A 35 -23.85 36.93 -48.03
CA SER A 35 -24.11 36.35 -49.34
C SER A 35 -25.38 35.49 -49.32
N ASN A 36 -26.32 35.82 -50.20
CA ASN A 36 -27.60 35.15 -50.32
C ASN A 36 -27.43 33.65 -50.56
N ARG A 37 -28.23 32.84 -49.86
CA ARG A 37 -28.40 31.41 -50.12
C ARG A 37 -29.61 31.18 -51.03
N THR A 38 -29.57 30.13 -51.85
CA THR A 38 -30.67 29.76 -52.75
C THR A 38 -31.96 29.50 -51.99
N ILE A 39 -33.03 30.22 -52.32
CA ILE A 39 -34.39 29.87 -51.88
C ILE A 39 -35.08 29.18 -53.04
N THR A 40 -35.54 27.95 -52.83
CA THR A 40 -36.40 27.23 -53.77
C THR A 40 -37.85 27.49 -53.41
N VAL A 41 -38.60 28.07 -54.35
CA VAL A 41 -40.02 28.35 -54.23
C VAL A 41 -40.78 27.32 -55.06
N ILE A 42 -41.73 26.62 -54.44
CA ILE A 42 -42.54 25.56 -55.04
C ILE A 42 -43.99 26.02 -55.00
N ASN A 43 -44.65 26.10 -56.16
CA ASN A 43 -46.06 26.46 -56.23
C ASN A 43 -46.98 25.29 -55.85
N ALA A 44 -48.29 25.54 -55.75
CA ALA A 44 -49.28 24.51 -55.43
C ALA A 44 -49.35 23.35 -56.46
N ALA A 45 -48.88 23.56 -57.69
CA ALA A 45 -48.79 22.52 -58.73
C ALA A 45 -47.49 21.70 -58.67
N GLY A 46 -46.62 21.96 -57.69
CA GLY A 46 -45.34 21.25 -57.51
C GLY A 46 -44.19 21.78 -58.39
N THR A 47 -44.39 22.85 -59.15
CA THR A 47 -43.32 23.47 -59.95
C THR A 47 -42.38 24.27 -59.05
N SER A 48 -41.08 23.98 -59.13
CA SER A 48 -40.03 24.66 -58.36
C SER A 48 -39.28 25.71 -59.17
N ALA A 49 -38.93 26.84 -58.55
CA ALA A 49 -38.06 27.86 -59.10
C ALA A 49 -37.03 28.31 -58.05
N ARG A 50 -35.82 28.67 -58.50
CA ARG A 50 -34.75 29.19 -57.63
C ARG A 50 -34.75 30.70 -57.60
N VAL A 51 -34.66 31.29 -56.40
CA VAL A 51 -34.58 32.72 -56.15
C VAL A 51 -33.29 33.00 -55.40
N ASP A 52 -32.18 32.95 -56.14
CA ASP A 52 -30.81 33.06 -55.61
C ASP A 52 -30.43 34.49 -55.20
N THR A 53 -30.99 35.50 -55.85
CA THR A 53 -30.67 36.91 -55.62
C THR A 53 -31.94 37.78 -55.57
N PRO A 54 -31.87 39.00 -55.00
CA PRO A 54 -32.97 39.97 -55.03
C PRO A 54 -33.41 40.41 -56.43
N SER A 55 -32.57 40.21 -57.45
CA SER A 55 -32.88 40.59 -58.84
C SER A 55 -33.76 39.57 -59.56
N ILE A 56 -33.93 38.36 -59.02
CA ILE A 56 -34.79 37.34 -59.62
C ILE A 56 -36.26 37.64 -59.30
N SER A 57 -37.07 37.71 -60.36
CA SER A 57 -38.51 37.95 -60.27
C SER A 57 -39.28 36.67 -60.58
N LEU A 58 -40.08 36.19 -59.63
CA LEU A 58 -40.95 35.02 -59.82
C LEU A 58 -42.38 35.48 -60.09
N TYR A 59 -42.88 35.26 -61.30
CA TYR A 59 -44.23 35.65 -61.68
C TYR A 59 -45.26 34.59 -61.27
N ALA A 60 -46.37 35.04 -60.69
CA ALA A 60 -47.47 34.18 -60.29
C ALA A 60 -48.81 34.91 -60.37
N VAL A 61 -49.91 34.17 -60.22
CA VAL A 61 -51.28 34.69 -60.26
C VAL A 61 -52.06 34.11 -59.08
N THR A 62 -52.88 34.91 -58.41
CA THR A 62 -53.77 34.40 -57.36
C THR A 62 -54.90 33.55 -57.94
N GLY A 63 -55.38 32.56 -57.19
CA GLY A 63 -56.49 31.71 -57.61
C GLY A 63 -57.84 32.42 -57.58
N ALA A 64 -58.91 31.66 -57.83
CA ALA A 64 -60.29 32.14 -57.78
C ALA A 64 -60.74 32.60 -56.39
N ASP A 65 -60.05 32.18 -55.34
CA ASP A 65 -60.26 32.63 -53.95
C ASP A 65 -59.45 33.89 -53.60
N GLY A 66 -58.73 34.47 -54.58
CA GLY A 66 -57.84 35.61 -54.39
C GLY A 66 -56.54 35.27 -53.70
N THR A 67 -56.15 33.98 -53.60
CA THR A 67 -54.91 33.59 -52.92
C THR A 67 -53.98 32.71 -53.75
N ALA A 68 -52.68 32.84 -53.52
CA ALA A 68 -51.64 31.97 -54.08
C ALA A 68 -50.76 31.48 -52.95
N THR A 69 -50.42 30.19 -52.97
CA THR A 69 -49.63 29.58 -51.90
C THR A 69 -48.39 28.89 -52.43
N PHE A 70 -47.30 29.06 -51.70
CA PHE A 70 -45.99 28.54 -52.04
C PHE A 70 -45.38 27.79 -50.86
N THR A 71 -44.68 26.69 -51.15
CA THR A 71 -43.74 26.06 -50.23
C THR A 71 -42.36 26.61 -50.52
N VAL A 72 -41.62 26.98 -49.48
CA VAL A 72 -40.25 27.49 -49.61
C VAL A 72 -39.29 26.54 -48.90
N LYS A 73 -38.14 26.31 -49.52
CA LYS A 73 -37.07 25.45 -49.02
C LYS A 73 -35.71 26.12 -49.26
N GLN A 74 -34.78 25.93 -48.35
CA GLN A 74 -33.39 26.36 -48.51
C GLN A 74 -32.49 25.23 -48.01
N ASP A 75 -31.93 24.48 -48.95
CA ASP A 75 -31.11 23.30 -48.64
C ASP A 75 -29.70 23.67 -48.17
N ASP A 76 -29.10 24.70 -48.77
CA ASP A 76 -27.80 25.25 -48.37
C ASP A 76 -27.98 26.39 -47.36
N SER A 77 -28.81 26.17 -46.33
CA SER A 77 -28.98 27.19 -45.29
C SER A 77 -27.78 27.22 -44.36
N ILE A 78 -27.42 28.43 -43.94
CA ILE A 78 -26.43 28.66 -42.87
C ILE A 78 -27.07 29.40 -41.69
N GLY A 79 -28.41 29.47 -41.60
CA GLY A 79 -29.09 30.17 -40.51
C GLY A 79 -29.31 31.66 -40.77
N LEU A 80 -29.86 32.01 -41.94
CA LEU A 80 -30.14 33.41 -42.31
C LEU A 80 -31.64 33.71 -42.30
N VAL A 81 -31.99 34.98 -42.12
CA VAL A 81 -33.33 35.52 -42.38
C VAL A 81 -33.36 36.24 -43.72
N THR A 82 -34.42 36.05 -44.48
CA THR A 82 -34.66 36.75 -45.75
C THR A 82 -36.11 37.23 -45.80
N ASN A 83 -36.32 38.51 -46.02
CA ASN A 83 -37.65 39.04 -46.25
C ASN A 83 -38.15 38.66 -47.64
N VAL A 84 -39.36 38.13 -47.72
CA VAL A 84 -40.06 37.80 -48.96
C VAL A 84 -41.34 38.61 -49.02
N TYR A 85 -41.68 39.13 -50.21
CA TYR A 85 -42.86 39.96 -50.41
C TYR A 85 -43.40 39.82 -51.84
N ALA A 86 -44.66 40.19 -52.04
CA ALA A 86 -45.29 40.21 -53.34
C ALA A 86 -45.46 41.65 -53.83
N GLN A 87 -45.24 41.88 -55.12
CA GLN A 87 -45.53 43.14 -55.80
C GLN A 87 -46.58 42.91 -56.89
N ALA A 88 -47.65 43.68 -56.91
CA ALA A 88 -48.66 43.57 -57.96
C ALA A 88 -48.05 43.82 -59.35
N TYR A 89 -48.42 43.02 -60.35
CA TYR A 89 -47.88 43.13 -61.69
C TYR A 89 -48.32 44.46 -62.32
N GLN A 90 -47.37 45.24 -62.83
CA GLN A 90 -47.57 46.60 -63.39
C GLN A 90 -48.00 47.68 -62.39
N SER A 91 -47.87 47.45 -61.08
CA SER A 91 -48.11 48.44 -60.04
C SER A 91 -46.92 48.52 -59.07
N SER A 92 -46.77 49.65 -58.38
CA SER A 92 -45.81 49.80 -57.27
C SER A 92 -46.34 49.25 -55.95
N LEU A 93 -47.55 48.68 -55.91
CA LEU A 93 -48.16 48.11 -54.72
C LEU A 93 -47.42 46.86 -54.25
N GLU A 94 -46.81 46.94 -53.07
CA GLU A 94 -46.12 45.84 -52.39
C GLU A 94 -46.95 45.34 -51.19
N SER A 95 -46.82 44.04 -50.90
CA SER A 95 -47.31 43.47 -49.65
C SER A 95 -46.45 43.89 -48.46
N ASN A 96 -46.87 43.53 -47.26
CA ASN A 96 -45.96 43.47 -46.13
C ASN A 96 -44.79 42.51 -46.43
N LYS A 97 -43.64 42.79 -45.82
CA LYS A 97 -42.46 41.91 -45.88
C LYS A 97 -42.59 40.80 -44.86
N LEU A 98 -42.44 39.55 -45.29
CA LEU A 98 -42.49 38.38 -44.44
C LEU A 98 -41.06 37.84 -44.23
N PRO A 99 -40.50 37.88 -43.02
CA PRO A 99 -39.20 37.26 -42.76
C PRO A 99 -39.32 35.74 -42.82
N VAL A 100 -38.53 35.11 -43.68
CA VAL A 100 -38.41 33.66 -43.81
C VAL A 100 -37.06 33.25 -43.24
N MET A 101 -37.08 32.37 -42.24
CA MET A 101 -35.91 31.87 -41.53
C MET A 101 -35.79 30.37 -41.73
N PHE A 102 -34.60 29.90 -42.13
CA PHE A 102 -34.27 28.48 -42.14
C PHE A 102 -33.17 28.30 -41.10
N THR A 103 -33.52 27.69 -39.96
CA THR A 103 -32.60 27.53 -38.84
C THR A 103 -31.64 26.38 -39.09
N VAL A 104 -30.45 26.43 -38.49
CA VAL A 104 -29.43 25.37 -38.56
C VAL A 104 -29.16 24.75 -37.20
N ILE A 105 -28.85 23.46 -37.17
CA ILE A 105 -28.61 22.73 -35.91
C ILE A 105 -27.31 23.17 -35.23
N THR A 106 -26.33 23.69 -35.98
CA THR A 106 -25.02 24.12 -35.48
C THR A 106 -25.02 25.50 -34.81
N SER A 107 -26.17 26.16 -34.72
CA SER A 107 -26.35 27.42 -33.98
C SER A 107 -27.38 27.24 -32.88
N PRO A 108 -27.14 27.77 -31.67
CA PRO A 108 -28.13 27.76 -30.59
C PRO A 108 -29.26 28.76 -30.84
N ASP A 109 -30.46 28.45 -30.33
CA ASP A 109 -31.59 29.37 -30.42
C ASP A 109 -31.58 30.42 -29.29
N THR A 110 -30.55 31.25 -29.29
CA THR A 110 -30.38 32.36 -28.34
C THR A 110 -30.17 33.69 -29.08
N PRO A 111 -30.70 34.83 -28.58
CA PRO A 111 -30.43 36.15 -29.17
C PRO A 111 -28.94 36.50 -29.29
N LEU A 112 -28.07 35.84 -28.53
CA LEU A 112 -26.62 36.02 -28.55
C LEU A 112 -25.93 35.25 -29.69
N ALA A 113 -26.62 34.34 -30.37
CA ALA A 113 -26.08 33.58 -31.49
C ALA A 113 -25.89 34.48 -32.72
N SER A 114 -24.86 34.21 -33.51
CA SER A 114 -24.60 34.93 -34.75
C SER A 114 -25.63 34.59 -35.83
N TYR A 115 -26.10 33.34 -35.86
CA TYR A 115 -27.02 32.81 -36.87
C TYR A 115 -28.32 32.27 -36.27
N TRP A 116 -29.34 32.12 -37.12
CA TRP A 116 -30.63 31.55 -36.72
C TRP A 116 -30.49 30.04 -36.56
N GLY A 117 -30.66 29.57 -35.34
CA GLY A 117 -30.33 28.22 -34.93
C GLY A 117 -31.49 27.43 -34.35
N HIS A 118 -31.31 26.12 -34.21
CA HIS A 118 -32.22 25.23 -33.46
C HIS A 118 -31.48 24.13 -32.67
N MET A 119 -30.19 24.34 -32.34
CA MET A 119 -29.46 23.43 -31.45
C MET A 119 -30.26 23.20 -30.16
N ALA A 120 -30.40 21.95 -29.75
CA ALA A 120 -31.10 21.61 -28.52
C ALA A 120 -30.32 22.15 -27.31
N GLU A 121 -31.03 22.75 -26.35
CA GLU A 121 -30.41 23.22 -25.10
C GLU A 121 -29.84 22.07 -24.26
N THR A 122 -30.49 20.90 -24.33
CA THR A 122 -30.01 19.66 -23.72
C THR A 122 -30.20 18.47 -24.65
N PHE A 123 -29.37 17.45 -24.48
CA PHE A 123 -29.48 16.15 -25.15
C PHE A 123 -29.05 15.03 -24.21
N THR A 124 -29.53 13.82 -24.45
CA THR A 124 -29.25 12.66 -23.60
C THR A 124 -28.74 11.51 -24.45
N THR A 125 -27.61 10.94 -24.02
CA THR A 125 -27.08 9.70 -24.57
C THR A 125 -28.01 8.52 -24.28
N ARG A 126 -27.85 7.41 -25.01
CA ARG A 126 -28.57 6.16 -24.78
C ARG A 126 -28.27 5.57 -23.39
N SER A 127 -27.10 5.84 -22.82
CA SER A 127 -26.75 5.47 -21.44
C SER A 127 -27.46 6.31 -20.37
N GLY A 128 -28.20 7.36 -20.77
CA GLY A 128 -28.95 8.22 -19.86
C GLY A 128 -28.16 9.43 -19.34
N THR A 129 -26.92 9.63 -19.77
CA THR A 129 -26.15 10.84 -19.43
C THR A 129 -26.69 12.02 -20.22
N ALA A 130 -27.22 13.01 -19.50
CA ALA A 130 -27.81 14.22 -20.08
C ALA A 130 -26.81 15.39 -20.01
N PHE A 131 -26.60 16.03 -21.15
CA PHE A 131 -25.70 17.16 -21.35
C PHE A 131 -26.47 18.43 -21.70
N LYS A 132 -25.93 19.58 -21.33
CA LYS A 132 -26.28 20.89 -21.85
C LYS A 132 -25.39 21.19 -23.06
N ARG A 133 -25.90 21.95 -24.03
CA ARG A 133 -25.06 22.46 -25.12
C ARG A 133 -23.90 23.32 -24.57
N PRO A 134 -22.78 23.46 -25.28
CA PRO A 134 -21.73 24.39 -24.91
C PRO A 134 -22.23 25.85 -24.93
N LEU A 135 -21.55 26.69 -24.18
CA LEU A 135 -21.80 28.13 -24.17
C LEU A 135 -21.14 28.83 -25.36
N LEU A 136 -21.82 29.83 -25.90
CA LEU A 136 -21.22 30.86 -26.73
C LEU A 136 -20.30 31.75 -25.89
N SER A 137 -19.31 32.37 -26.52
CA SER A 137 -18.42 33.33 -25.87
C SER A 137 -19.19 34.51 -25.27
N ALA A 138 -20.26 34.95 -25.94
CA ALA A 138 -21.13 36.03 -25.48
C ALA A 138 -22.05 35.65 -24.30
N GLU A 139 -22.19 34.36 -23.99
CA GLU A 139 -23.00 33.88 -22.84
C GLU A 139 -22.25 33.97 -21.51
N ARG A 140 -21.00 34.45 -21.51
CA ARG A 140 -20.18 34.64 -20.32
C ARG A 140 -19.47 35.99 -20.32
N SER A 141 -18.95 36.38 -19.16
CA SER A 141 -18.40 37.71 -18.93
C SER A 141 -17.07 37.98 -19.62
N SER A 142 -16.18 36.97 -19.72
CA SER A 142 -14.87 37.08 -20.36
C SER A 142 -14.25 35.71 -20.61
N GLY A 143 -13.32 35.62 -21.56
CA GLY A 143 -12.55 34.40 -21.78
C GLY A 143 -12.00 34.28 -23.20
N GLN A 144 -11.39 33.13 -23.48
CA GLN A 144 -10.90 32.78 -24.81
C GLN A 144 -12.03 32.21 -25.67
N SER A 145 -11.99 32.41 -26.97
CA SER A 145 -13.01 31.89 -27.87
C SER A 145 -12.44 30.99 -28.95
N PHE A 146 -13.33 30.20 -29.53
CA PHE A 146 -13.05 29.33 -30.66
C PHE A 146 -14.20 29.42 -31.65
N ILE A 147 -13.89 29.70 -32.92
CA ILE A 147 -14.91 29.86 -33.96
C ILE A 147 -15.08 28.54 -34.71
N GLU A 148 -16.30 28.03 -34.73
CA GLU A 148 -16.72 26.90 -35.56
C GLU A 148 -18.18 27.08 -35.97
N ASP A 149 -18.51 26.72 -37.21
CA ASP A 149 -19.86 26.82 -37.78
C ASP A 149 -20.48 28.22 -37.70
N ASN A 150 -19.62 29.23 -37.84
CA ASN A 150 -19.94 30.64 -37.78
C ASN A 150 -20.46 31.13 -36.42
N GLU A 151 -20.29 30.33 -35.37
CA GLU A 151 -20.51 30.72 -33.99
C GLU A 151 -19.18 30.83 -33.25
N GLU A 152 -19.15 31.72 -32.26
CA GLU A 152 -17.99 31.93 -31.39
C GLU A 152 -18.23 31.25 -30.04
N TRP A 153 -17.56 30.12 -29.81
CA TRP A 153 -17.75 29.25 -28.65
C TRP A 153 -16.79 29.56 -27.51
N ALA A 154 -17.24 29.36 -26.28
CA ALA A 154 -16.48 29.59 -25.06
C ALA A 154 -15.47 28.46 -24.77
N VAL A 155 -14.16 28.74 -24.87
CA VAL A 155 -13.10 27.79 -24.45
C VAL A 155 -12.45 28.19 -23.12
N LEU A 156 -11.92 27.20 -22.41
CA LEU A 156 -11.41 27.32 -21.05
C LEU A 156 -10.01 26.73 -20.96
N ARG A 157 -9.15 27.32 -20.13
CA ARG A 157 -7.92 26.67 -19.66
C ARG A 157 -8.22 25.85 -18.41
N SER A 158 -7.32 24.94 -18.05
CA SER A 158 -7.40 24.15 -16.80
C SER A 158 -7.67 25.03 -15.57
N ALA A 159 -6.98 26.17 -15.43
CA ALA A 159 -7.17 27.10 -14.31
C ALA A 159 -8.55 27.77 -14.22
N THR A 160 -9.34 27.76 -15.30
CA THR A 160 -10.65 28.43 -15.35
C THR A 160 -11.81 27.47 -15.53
N LYS A 161 -11.56 26.17 -15.75
CA LYS A 161 -12.64 25.23 -16.05
C LYS A 161 -13.57 24.99 -14.86
N GLY A 162 -13.09 25.17 -13.63
CA GLY A 162 -13.91 25.06 -12.41
C GLY A 162 -14.62 26.36 -11.98
N ASP A 163 -14.45 27.45 -12.74
CA ASP A 163 -15.13 28.72 -12.48
C ASP A 163 -16.53 28.68 -13.12
N ILE A 164 -17.57 28.70 -12.30
CA ILE A 164 -18.97 28.56 -12.75
C ILE A 164 -19.38 29.67 -13.72
N ASP A 165 -18.89 30.90 -13.52
CA ASP A 165 -19.23 32.06 -14.37
C ASP A 165 -18.58 31.97 -15.75
N LYS A 166 -17.53 31.16 -15.88
CA LYS A 166 -16.80 30.96 -17.15
C LYS A 166 -17.18 29.68 -17.87
N SER A 167 -17.40 28.61 -17.12
CA SER A 167 -17.65 27.26 -17.65
C SER A 167 -19.12 26.97 -17.87
N GLY A 168 -20.02 27.68 -17.18
CA GLY A 168 -21.46 27.44 -17.20
C GLY A 168 -21.92 26.37 -16.21
N CYS A 169 -21.01 25.74 -15.47
CA CYS A 169 -21.36 24.76 -14.45
C CYS A 169 -20.27 24.58 -13.39
N ASP A 170 -20.70 24.19 -12.19
CA ASP A 170 -19.78 23.78 -11.15
C ASP A 170 -19.02 22.50 -11.53
N VAL A 171 -17.90 22.25 -10.86
CA VAL A 171 -17.03 21.08 -11.10
C VAL A 171 -17.77 19.74 -11.03
N HIS A 172 -18.80 19.60 -10.19
CA HIS A 172 -19.58 18.35 -10.10
C HIS A 172 -20.51 18.10 -11.28
N TYR A 173 -20.81 19.12 -12.08
CA TYR A 173 -21.57 19.00 -13.32
C TYR A 173 -20.65 18.83 -14.53
N GLN A 174 -19.34 18.70 -14.35
CA GLN A 174 -18.42 18.43 -15.45
C GLN A 174 -18.45 16.95 -15.80
N PRO A 175 -18.40 16.60 -17.10
CA PRO A 175 -18.50 15.20 -17.52
C PRO A 175 -17.20 14.44 -17.29
N LEU A 176 -17.30 13.15 -16.99
CA LEU A 176 -16.17 12.23 -16.97
C LEU A 176 -15.67 11.94 -18.39
N LEU A 177 -14.41 11.54 -18.52
CA LEU A 177 -13.87 11.13 -19.82
C LEU A 177 -14.66 9.97 -20.43
N SER A 178 -15.11 9.01 -19.61
CA SER A 178 -15.94 7.88 -20.04
C SER A 178 -17.31 8.30 -20.57
N GLU A 179 -17.92 9.35 -20.00
CA GLU A 179 -19.21 9.86 -20.46
C GLU A 179 -19.09 10.57 -21.81
N LEU A 180 -18.01 11.34 -22.00
CA LEU A 180 -17.72 11.94 -23.30
C LEU A 180 -17.33 10.90 -24.34
N GLN A 181 -16.66 9.81 -23.94
CA GLN A 181 -16.37 8.68 -24.82
C GLN A 181 -17.66 7.99 -25.26
N ALA A 182 -18.60 7.75 -24.34
CA ALA A 182 -19.90 7.18 -24.68
C ALA A 182 -20.68 8.08 -25.66
N LEU A 183 -20.63 9.40 -25.47
CA LEU A 183 -21.21 10.35 -26.44
C LEU A 183 -20.58 10.23 -27.83
N TYR A 184 -19.25 10.10 -27.91
CA TYR A 184 -18.56 9.87 -29.19
C TYR A 184 -18.93 8.55 -29.84
N ASP A 185 -18.98 7.47 -29.06
CA ASP A 185 -19.27 6.12 -29.57
C ASP A 185 -20.70 6.00 -30.11
N GLU A 186 -21.66 6.78 -29.57
CA GLU A 186 -23.02 6.87 -30.09
C GLU A 186 -23.13 7.65 -31.41
N HIS A 187 -22.24 8.63 -31.61
CA HIS A 187 -22.23 9.54 -32.76
C HIS A 187 -20.83 9.65 -33.41
N PRO A 188 -20.26 8.55 -33.92
CA PRO A 188 -18.88 8.52 -34.40
C PRO A 188 -18.74 9.27 -35.73
N SER A 189 -17.49 9.41 -36.21
CA SER A 189 -17.20 9.98 -37.55
C SER A 189 -17.80 11.37 -37.79
N ARG A 190 -17.72 12.25 -36.78
CA ARG A 190 -18.26 13.64 -36.80
C ARG A 190 -19.78 13.72 -36.73
N ALA A 191 -20.50 12.62 -36.51
CA ALA A 191 -21.96 12.64 -36.41
C ALA A 191 -22.48 13.49 -35.25
N ILE A 192 -21.70 13.67 -34.17
CA ILE A 192 -22.00 14.64 -33.09
C ILE A 192 -22.40 16.01 -33.65
N LYS A 193 -21.70 16.48 -34.69
CA LYS A 193 -21.98 17.78 -35.31
C LYS A 193 -23.27 17.76 -36.13
N THR A 194 -23.53 16.70 -36.90
CA THR A 194 -24.73 16.64 -37.75
C THR A 194 -26.00 16.35 -36.96
N ASP A 195 -25.87 15.56 -35.90
CA ASP A 195 -26.99 15.03 -35.13
C ASP A 195 -27.36 15.95 -33.97
N LEU A 196 -26.36 16.62 -33.38
CA LEU A 196 -26.53 17.46 -32.18
C LEU A 196 -26.09 18.92 -32.39
N GLY A 197 -25.42 19.24 -33.50
CA GLY A 197 -24.92 20.60 -33.77
C GLY A 197 -23.65 20.98 -33.00
N ILE A 198 -23.10 20.07 -32.19
CA ILE A 198 -22.01 20.37 -31.26
C ILE A 198 -20.67 20.51 -32.02
N PRO A 199 -19.86 21.53 -31.72
CA PRO A 199 -18.56 21.75 -32.39
C PRO A 199 -17.58 20.62 -32.08
N VAL A 200 -16.89 20.13 -33.11
CA VAL A 200 -16.00 18.95 -32.98
C VAL A 200 -14.54 19.27 -33.21
N ASN A 201 -14.18 20.44 -33.75
CA ASN A 201 -12.80 20.78 -34.09
C ASN A 201 -12.02 21.41 -32.90
N SER A 202 -12.52 21.26 -31.67
CA SER A 202 -11.83 21.62 -30.42
C SER A 202 -11.80 20.46 -29.43
N TYR A 203 -10.93 20.55 -28.42
CA TYR A 203 -10.89 19.61 -27.30
C TYR A 203 -12.05 19.87 -26.33
N TRP A 204 -12.38 18.85 -25.53
CA TRP A 204 -13.42 18.89 -24.51
C TRP A 204 -12.87 18.45 -23.16
N TRP A 205 -13.09 19.25 -22.12
CA TRP A 205 -12.60 18.96 -20.77
C TRP A 205 -13.34 17.78 -20.13
N ALA A 206 -12.56 16.88 -19.52
CA ALA A 206 -13.08 15.89 -18.58
C ALA A 206 -12.88 16.36 -17.12
N TYR A 207 -13.79 15.93 -16.24
CA TYR A 207 -13.71 16.15 -14.80
C TYR A 207 -12.64 15.28 -14.16
N ASP A 208 -12.55 14.00 -14.52
CA ASP A 208 -11.59 13.09 -13.90
C ASP A 208 -10.17 13.28 -14.45
N MET A 209 -9.19 13.10 -13.57
CA MET A 209 -7.77 13.31 -13.88
C MET A 209 -7.07 11.98 -14.13
N VAL A 210 -5.94 12.01 -14.82
CA VAL A 210 -5.08 10.83 -15.00
C VAL A 210 -3.78 10.99 -14.25
N ALA A 211 -3.37 9.93 -13.58
CA ALA A 211 -2.07 9.85 -12.95
C ALA A 211 -0.99 9.60 -13.99
N TYR A 212 0.06 10.42 -13.99
CA TYR A 212 1.26 10.17 -14.77
C TYR A 212 2.49 10.74 -14.08
N ALA A 213 3.59 9.95 -14.06
CA ALA A 213 4.86 10.37 -13.47
C ALA A 213 4.69 11.00 -12.07
N GLY A 214 3.87 10.37 -11.20
CA GLY A 214 3.61 10.82 -9.83
C GLY A 214 2.70 12.04 -9.67
N ASN A 215 2.11 12.55 -10.75
CA ASN A 215 1.27 13.75 -10.74
C ASN A 215 -0.11 13.50 -11.36
N TRP A 216 -1.13 14.20 -10.87
CA TRP A 216 -2.46 14.25 -11.48
C TRP A 216 -2.48 15.28 -12.61
N TYR A 217 -2.96 14.87 -13.79
CA TYR A 217 -3.18 15.76 -14.93
C TYR A 217 -4.66 15.81 -15.29
N ASP A 218 -5.15 17.02 -15.60
CA ASP A 218 -6.42 17.15 -16.29
C ASP A 218 -6.37 16.44 -17.63
N GLN A 219 -7.54 16.02 -18.10
CA GLN A 219 -7.69 15.28 -19.35
C GLN A 219 -8.68 15.96 -20.27
N TYR A 220 -8.55 15.65 -21.56
CA TYR A 220 -9.48 16.06 -22.57
C TYR A 220 -9.78 14.91 -23.53
N ILE A 221 -10.85 15.07 -24.29
CA ILE A 221 -11.18 14.25 -25.46
C ILE A 221 -11.36 15.13 -26.68
N TYR A 222 -11.08 14.59 -27.85
CA TYR A 222 -11.31 15.20 -29.13
C TYR A 222 -12.50 14.53 -29.81
N LEU A 223 -13.69 15.12 -29.68
CA LEU A 223 -14.94 14.56 -30.21
C LEU A 223 -14.97 14.44 -31.75
N LEU A 224 -13.99 15.00 -32.46
CA LEU A 224 -13.80 14.75 -33.89
C LEU A 224 -13.51 13.26 -34.18
N ASN A 225 -12.68 12.62 -33.36
CA ASN A 225 -12.13 11.29 -33.63
C ASN A 225 -12.06 10.38 -32.39
N GLY A 226 -12.61 10.81 -31.25
CA GLY A 226 -12.65 10.04 -30.00
C GLY A 226 -11.31 9.92 -29.28
N SER A 227 -10.23 10.54 -29.77
CA SER A 227 -8.94 10.46 -29.10
C SER A 227 -8.93 11.27 -27.81
N SER A 228 -8.30 10.76 -26.77
CA SER A 228 -8.16 11.43 -25.48
C SER A 228 -6.70 11.65 -25.13
N GLY A 229 -6.46 12.58 -24.21
CA GLY A 229 -5.10 12.96 -23.84
C GLY A 229 -5.02 13.71 -22.53
N ARG A 230 -3.77 13.80 -22.03
CA ARG A 230 -3.43 14.66 -20.89
C ARG A 230 -3.32 16.09 -21.35
N ALA A 231 -3.89 16.98 -20.57
CA ALA A 231 -3.74 18.40 -20.78
C ALA A 231 -2.36 18.90 -20.34
N SER A 232 -1.88 19.90 -21.07
CA SER A 232 -0.75 20.74 -20.67
C SER A 232 -1.28 22.07 -20.13
N SER A 233 -0.40 22.91 -19.59
CA SER A 233 -0.77 24.25 -19.10
C SER A 233 -1.31 25.19 -20.18
N SER A 234 -1.02 24.92 -21.46
CA SER A 234 -1.52 25.69 -22.61
C SER A 234 -2.77 25.10 -23.25
N THR A 235 -3.25 23.94 -22.80
CA THR A 235 -4.45 23.30 -23.34
C THR A 235 -5.67 24.18 -23.08
N SER A 236 -6.41 24.46 -24.15
CA SER A 236 -7.72 25.10 -24.12
C SER A 236 -8.74 24.12 -24.67
N ALA A 237 -9.87 23.97 -23.99
CA ALA A 237 -10.94 23.06 -24.38
C ALA A 237 -12.31 23.65 -24.03
N LEU A 238 -13.34 23.20 -24.74
CA LEU A 238 -14.74 23.47 -24.48
C LEU A 238 -15.22 22.69 -23.24
N MET A 239 -16.36 23.09 -22.69
CA MET A 239 -17.03 22.39 -21.58
C MET A 239 -18.44 21.98 -22.00
N LEU A 240 -18.78 20.71 -21.75
CA LEU A 240 -20.10 20.14 -22.02
C LEU A 240 -20.76 19.76 -20.69
N CYS A 241 -21.32 20.77 -20.01
CA CYS A 241 -21.88 20.59 -18.68
C CYS A 241 -23.00 19.54 -18.67
N LEU A 242 -23.03 18.70 -17.64
CA LEU A 242 -24.11 17.77 -17.37
C LEU A 242 -25.36 18.52 -16.90
N VAL A 243 -26.52 17.89 -17.09
CA VAL A 243 -27.79 18.35 -16.52
C VAL A 243 -27.88 17.98 -15.05
N ASN A 244 -27.42 16.78 -14.69
CA ASN A 244 -27.39 16.26 -13.32
C ASN A 244 -25.94 16.21 -12.82
N PRO A 245 -25.66 16.55 -11.55
CA PRO A 245 -24.31 16.51 -11.01
C PRO A 245 -23.88 15.08 -10.67
N HIS A 246 -22.57 14.86 -10.67
CA HIS A 246 -21.96 13.69 -10.05
C HIS A 246 -22.08 13.75 -8.52
N PRO A 247 -22.22 12.59 -7.85
CA PRO A 247 -22.13 12.54 -6.40
C PRO A 247 -20.74 13.02 -5.94
N GLU A 248 -20.71 13.76 -4.84
CA GLU A 248 -19.48 14.24 -4.22
C GLU A 248 -18.98 13.24 -3.18
N ALA A 249 -17.66 13.08 -3.09
CA ALA A 249 -17.02 12.27 -2.08
C ALA A 249 -17.19 12.92 -0.69
N ALA A 250 -17.83 12.22 0.24
CA ALA A 250 -18.07 12.72 1.59
C ALA A 250 -17.16 12.07 2.65
N SER A 251 -16.79 10.80 2.45
CA SER A 251 -15.89 10.05 3.33
C SER A 251 -14.90 9.17 2.56
N ILE A 252 -13.75 8.94 3.19
CA ILE A 252 -12.73 7.99 2.76
C ILE A 252 -12.34 7.12 3.94
N GLU A 253 -12.31 5.82 3.72
CA GLU A 253 -11.99 4.81 4.73
C GLU A 253 -10.86 3.92 4.20
N MET A 254 -10.01 3.44 5.10
CA MET A 254 -8.92 2.50 4.77
C MET A 254 -8.93 1.38 5.79
N THR A 255 -8.89 0.14 5.33
CA THR A 255 -8.89 -1.07 6.15
C THR A 255 -7.91 -2.10 5.61
N SER A 256 -7.55 -3.06 6.46
CA SER A 256 -6.75 -4.23 6.06
C SER A 256 -7.32 -5.51 6.64
N THR A 257 -7.22 -6.61 5.90
CA THR A 257 -7.50 -7.94 6.46
C THR A 257 -6.37 -8.45 7.36
N ALA A 258 -5.23 -7.75 7.39
CA ALA A 258 -4.09 -8.01 8.27
C ALA A 258 -4.02 -7.02 9.45
N GLU A 259 -5.13 -6.37 9.82
CA GLU A 259 -5.20 -5.54 11.02
C GLU A 259 -4.88 -6.35 12.29
N ASP A 260 -4.02 -5.79 13.14
CA ASP A 260 -3.55 -6.40 14.37
C ASP A 260 -3.87 -5.48 15.56
N ALA A 261 -4.83 -5.89 16.38
CA ALA A 261 -5.26 -5.13 17.55
C ALA A 261 -4.18 -5.01 18.63
N THR A 262 -3.31 -6.01 18.78
CA THR A 262 -2.20 -5.97 19.73
C THR A 262 -1.15 -4.96 19.28
N LYS A 263 -0.81 -4.96 17.99
CA LYS A 263 0.14 -3.99 17.43
C LYS A 263 -0.42 -2.58 17.47
N THR A 264 -1.70 -2.41 17.12
CA THR A 264 -2.46 -1.17 17.28
C THR A 264 -2.34 -0.62 18.71
N ALA A 265 -2.64 -1.44 19.71
CA ALA A 265 -2.55 -1.02 21.12
C ALA A 265 -1.11 -0.64 21.52
N SER A 266 -0.11 -1.35 21.00
CA SER A 266 1.32 -1.06 21.27
C SER A 266 1.90 0.09 20.43
N ASN A 267 1.15 0.61 19.45
CA ASN A 267 1.56 1.65 18.52
C ASN A 267 0.67 2.90 18.65
N ASP A 268 0.55 3.41 19.88
CA ASP A 268 -0.20 4.63 20.23
C ASP A 268 -1.71 4.60 19.89
N GLY A 269 -2.27 3.41 19.63
CA GLY A 269 -3.70 3.22 19.38
C GLY A 269 -4.15 3.52 17.95
N ARG A 270 -3.23 3.87 17.02
CA ARG A 270 -3.60 4.02 15.60
C ARG A 270 -3.78 2.63 14.97
N PRO A 271 -4.86 2.40 14.19
CA PRO A 271 -5.05 1.15 13.46
C PRO A 271 -3.76 0.73 12.75
N SER A 272 -3.34 -0.49 12.99
CA SER A 272 -2.07 -1.03 12.49
C SER A 272 -2.30 -2.38 11.81
N ALA A 273 -1.82 -2.53 10.59
CA ALA A 273 -1.81 -3.78 9.85
C ALA A 273 -0.40 -4.37 9.85
N THR A 274 -0.28 -5.69 10.02
CA THR A 274 1.01 -6.33 10.28
C THR A 274 1.25 -7.51 9.36
N ALA A 275 2.46 -7.58 8.81
CA ALA A 275 2.97 -8.76 8.11
C ALA A 275 4.44 -9.02 8.48
N LYS A 276 5.00 -10.16 8.08
CA LYS A 276 6.44 -10.38 8.20
C LYS A 276 7.17 -9.70 7.04
N LYS A 277 8.43 -9.33 7.25
CA LYS A 277 9.34 -8.91 6.17
C LYS A 277 9.30 -9.94 5.04
N GLY A 278 9.05 -9.46 3.81
CA GLY A 278 8.95 -10.31 2.61
C GLY A 278 7.52 -10.75 2.27
N GLU A 279 6.55 -10.54 3.16
CA GLU A 279 5.13 -10.76 2.91
C GLU A 279 4.45 -9.45 2.47
N VAL A 280 3.17 -9.54 2.11
CA VAL A 280 2.35 -8.41 1.70
C VAL A 280 1.24 -8.14 2.71
N ILE A 281 0.90 -6.86 2.88
CA ILE A 281 -0.29 -6.41 3.62
C ILE A 281 -1.36 -6.03 2.60
N PRO A 282 -2.48 -6.78 2.52
CA PRO A 282 -3.61 -6.42 1.66
C PRO A 282 -4.39 -5.24 2.26
N MET A 283 -4.62 -4.21 1.47
CA MET A 283 -5.27 -2.96 1.87
C MET A 283 -6.49 -2.70 1.00
N THR A 284 -7.50 -2.05 1.58
CA THR A 284 -8.69 -1.59 0.87
C THR A 284 -8.98 -0.15 1.26
N VAL A 285 -9.10 0.73 0.26
CA VAL A 285 -9.66 2.08 0.41
C VAL A 285 -11.08 2.08 -0.12
N THR A 286 -12.02 2.64 0.63
CA THR A 286 -13.42 2.82 0.23
C THR A 286 -13.76 4.30 0.25
N VAL A 287 -14.38 4.81 -0.81
CA VAL A 287 -14.88 6.20 -0.86
C VAL A 287 -16.39 6.16 -0.99
N ARG A 288 -17.07 7.03 -0.23
CA ARG A 288 -18.54 7.10 -0.22
C ARG A 288 -19.02 8.54 -0.41
N ASP A 289 -20.22 8.67 -0.97
CA ASP A 289 -20.95 9.92 -1.02
C ASP A 289 -21.62 10.26 0.33
N SER A 290 -22.29 11.40 0.40
CA SER A 290 -22.98 11.87 1.62
C SER A 290 -24.19 11.02 2.01
N ALA A 291 -24.72 10.20 1.09
CA ALA A 291 -25.77 9.23 1.35
C ALA A 291 -25.22 7.86 1.78
N GLY A 292 -23.89 7.68 1.80
CA GLY A 292 -23.21 6.43 2.17
C GLY A 292 -23.03 5.45 1.01
N ASN A 293 -23.43 5.82 -0.21
CA ASN A 293 -23.25 4.98 -1.39
C ASN A 293 -21.77 4.94 -1.79
N PRO A 294 -21.25 3.80 -2.26
CA PRO A 294 -19.90 3.75 -2.79
C PRO A 294 -19.75 4.69 -3.99
N LEU A 295 -18.61 5.38 -4.08
CA LEU A 295 -18.33 6.36 -5.12
C LEU A 295 -17.26 5.85 -6.11
N PRO A 296 -17.66 5.44 -7.33
CA PRO A 296 -16.73 4.98 -8.35
C PRO A 296 -15.81 6.08 -8.89
N GLY A 297 -14.59 5.70 -9.31
CA GLY A 297 -13.65 6.60 -9.98
C GLY A 297 -13.08 7.72 -9.11
N ALA A 298 -13.37 7.72 -7.80
CA ALA A 298 -12.85 8.71 -6.85
C ALA A 298 -11.33 8.62 -6.80
N SER A 299 -10.66 9.74 -7.08
CA SER A 299 -9.20 9.83 -7.13
C SER A 299 -8.64 10.19 -5.75
N PHE A 300 -7.62 9.47 -5.31
CA PHE A 300 -6.98 9.71 -4.01
C PHE A 300 -5.45 9.51 -4.09
N ASN A 301 -4.75 10.20 -3.19
CA ASN A 301 -3.32 10.07 -2.97
C ASN A 301 -3.11 9.08 -1.82
N LEU A 302 -2.27 8.07 -2.05
CA LEU A 302 -1.79 7.19 -0.99
C LEU A 302 -0.40 7.67 -0.58
N LYS A 303 -0.32 8.42 0.52
CA LYS A 303 0.89 9.08 1.01
C LYS A 303 1.56 8.25 2.08
N ARG A 304 2.87 8.10 1.94
CA ARG A 304 3.72 7.50 2.97
C ARG A 304 4.16 8.56 3.97
N GLY A 305 4.03 8.26 5.27
CA GLY A 305 4.59 9.06 6.36
C GLY A 305 5.99 8.60 6.78
N THR A 306 6.56 9.25 7.78
CA THR A 306 7.86 8.87 8.37
C THR A 306 7.83 7.44 8.93
N ALA A 307 8.77 6.58 8.54
CA ALA A 307 8.90 5.25 9.14
C ALA A 307 9.59 5.34 10.50
N LEU A 308 9.08 4.58 11.47
CA LEU A 308 9.55 4.56 12.84
C LEU A 308 9.94 3.14 13.25
N ASN A 309 11.04 3.02 13.98
CA ASN A 309 11.30 1.80 14.74
C ASN A 309 10.35 1.71 15.96
N ARG A 310 10.44 0.63 16.73
CA ARG A 310 9.54 0.42 17.89
C ARG A 310 9.75 1.46 18.99
N ALA A 311 10.98 1.95 19.14
CA ALA A 311 11.34 3.04 20.04
C ALA A 311 10.98 4.45 19.51
N LYS A 312 10.18 4.54 18.44
CA LYS A 312 9.70 5.80 17.81
C LYS A 312 10.81 6.68 17.24
N ALA A 313 12.00 6.13 17.02
CA ALA A 313 13.05 6.82 16.27
C ALA A 313 12.78 6.69 14.77
N ALA A 314 12.87 7.82 14.07
CA ALA A 314 12.72 7.87 12.62
C ALA A 314 13.82 7.06 11.93
N TYR A 315 13.43 6.42 10.83
CA TYR A 315 14.33 5.75 9.91
C TYR A 315 14.03 6.26 8.49
N ASP A 316 15.07 6.63 7.75
CA ASP A 316 14.97 7.22 6.42
C ASP A 316 16.14 6.73 5.54
N ALA A 317 15.93 5.57 4.93
CA ALA A 317 16.85 4.88 4.03
C ALA A 317 16.16 3.64 3.46
N SER A 318 16.61 3.11 2.32
CA SER A 318 15.99 2.01 1.54
C SER A 318 15.36 0.79 2.26
N ALA A 319 15.66 0.54 3.54
CA ALA A 319 14.94 -0.45 4.34
C ALA A 319 13.48 -0.04 4.63
N ASP A 320 13.13 1.24 4.49
CA ASP A 320 11.80 1.77 4.77
C ASP A 320 10.92 1.99 3.53
N ASP A 321 11.46 1.75 2.34
CA ASP A 321 10.75 1.84 1.06
C ASP A 321 9.52 0.91 1.04
N LEU A 322 8.35 1.48 0.75
CA LEU A 322 7.12 0.69 0.55
C LEU A 322 6.88 0.47 -0.93
N THR A 323 6.55 -0.75 -1.32
CA THR A 323 6.05 -1.04 -2.67
C THR A 323 4.54 -1.21 -2.62
N ILE A 324 3.82 -0.44 -3.44
CA ILE A 324 2.37 -0.46 -3.60
C ILE A 324 2.02 -1.16 -4.91
N ILE A 325 1.24 -2.22 -4.83
CA ILE A 325 0.81 -3.02 -5.98
C ILE A 325 -0.73 -2.92 -6.08
N PRO A 326 -1.29 -2.08 -6.98
CA PRO A 326 -2.73 -2.01 -7.18
C PRO A 326 -3.29 -3.34 -7.69
N VAL A 327 -4.31 -3.87 -7.02
CA VAL A 327 -4.96 -5.14 -7.36
C VAL A 327 -6.24 -4.88 -8.15
N GLU A 328 -7.17 -4.11 -7.58
CA GLU A 328 -8.42 -3.74 -8.25
C GLU A 328 -8.83 -2.30 -7.87
N PRO A 329 -8.95 -1.37 -8.82
CA PRO A 329 -8.59 -1.51 -10.23
C PRO A 329 -7.09 -1.76 -10.44
N THR A 330 -6.73 -2.55 -11.45
CA THR A 330 -5.33 -2.76 -11.84
C THR A 330 -4.65 -1.44 -12.22
N GLY A 331 -3.40 -1.25 -11.81
CA GLY A 331 -2.68 -0.01 -12.03
C GLY A 331 -1.16 -0.19 -12.06
N VAL A 332 -0.44 0.92 -11.93
CA VAL A 332 1.03 0.92 -11.96
C VAL A 332 1.58 0.67 -10.56
N THR A 333 2.46 -0.31 -10.44
CA THR A 333 3.25 -0.54 -9.21
C THR A 333 4.08 0.70 -8.90
N SER A 334 3.98 1.18 -7.66
CA SER A 334 4.64 2.39 -7.19
C SER A 334 5.58 2.07 -6.03
N ILE A 335 6.75 2.69 -5.99
CA ILE A 335 7.67 2.60 -4.85
C ILE A 335 7.67 3.95 -4.14
N LEU A 336 7.41 3.92 -2.83
CA LEU A 336 7.36 5.08 -1.95
C LEU A 336 8.66 5.13 -1.15
N TYR A 337 9.65 5.85 -1.68
CA TYR A 337 11.04 5.87 -1.20
C TYR A 337 11.30 6.70 0.06
N GLY A 338 10.29 7.40 0.58
CA GLY A 338 10.52 8.36 1.66
C GLY A 338 9.23 9.05 2.11
N ASP A 339 9.37 9.87 3.14
CA ASP A 339 8.26 10.65 3.68
C ASP A 339 7.70 11.62 2.62
N GLY A 340 6.37 11.72 2.53
CA GLY A 340 5.67 12.55 1.55
C GLY A 340 5.61 11.97 0.13
N THR A 341 6.29 10.85 -0.16
CA THR A 341 6.11 10.14 -1.44
C THR A 341 4.70 9.54 -1.52
N GLN A 342 4.14 9.49 -2.74
CA GLN A 342 2.75 9.10 -2.93
C GLN A 342 2.53 8.20 -4.14
N ALA A 343 1.58 7.28 -4.02
CA ALA A 343 0.98 6.58 -5.14
C ALA A 343 -0.37 7.23 -5.46
N LEU A 344 -0.73 7.27 -6.75
CA LEU A 344 -1.96 7.88 -7.23
C LEU A 344 -2.94 6.77 -7.66
N LEU A 345 -4.07 6.66 -6.97
CA LEU A 345 -5.04 5.59 -7.18
C LEU A 345 -6.45 6.15 -7.41
N LYS A 346 -7.32 5.29 -7.96
CA LYS A 346 -8.75 5.55 -8.14
C LYS A 346 -9.56 4.38 -7.62
N THR A 347 -10.76 4.64 -7.12
CA THR A 347 -11.73 3.58 -6.82
C THR A 347 -12.33 2.98 -8.10
N GLY A 348 -12.64 1.69 -8.06
CA GLY A 348 -13.34 0.96 -9.11
C GLY A 348 -14.85 1.18 -9.08
N SER A 349 -15.57 0.37 -9.85
CA SER A 349 -17.04 0.47 -10.02
C SER A 349 -17.84 0.25 -8.73
N ASP A 350 -17.23 -0.37 -7.71
CA ASP A 350 -17.84 -0.63 -6.40
C ASP A 350 -17.45 0.41 -5.34
N GLY A 351 -16.80 1.51 -5.75
CA GLY A 351 -16.32 2.56 -4.85
C GLY A 351 -15.12 2.16 -3.99
N LYS A 352 -14.42 1.07 -4.33
CA LYS A 352 -13.24 0.60 -3.60
C LYS A 352 -11.98 0.57 -4.47
N ALA A 353 -10.83 0.67 -3.82
CA ALA A 353 -9.54 0.37 -4.40
C ALA A 353 -8.80 -0.60 -3.48
N THR A 354 -8.37 -1.73 -4.02
CA THR A 354 -7.59 -2.75 -3.30
C THR A 354 -6.15 -2.75 -3.82
N PHE A 355 -5.21 -2.89 -2.90
CA PHE A 355 -3.79 -2.91 -3.22
C PHE A 355 -3.01 -3.69 -2.16
N GLU A 356 -1.85 -4.19 -2.54
CA GLU A 356 -0.91 -4.83 -1.63
C GLU A 356 0.24 -3.88 -1.30
N VAL A 357 0.67 -3.90 -0.04
CA VAL A 357 1.83 -3.16 0.44
C VAL A 357 2.91 -4.17 0.82
N SER A 358 4.16 -3.94 0.41
CA SER A 358 5.30 -4.78 0.83
C SER A 358 6.51 -3.94 1.23
N GLN A 359 7.34 -4.49 2.13
CA GLN A 359 8.60 -3.87 2.59
C GLN A 359 9.69 -4.94 2.73
N ASN A 360 10.30 -5.33 1.61
CA ASN A 360 11.23 -6.47 1.54
C ASN A 360 12.59 -6.23 2.20
N SER A 361 13.01 -4.96 2.34
CA SER A 361 14.30 -4.59 2.93
C SER A 361 14.21 -4.24 4.43
N SER A 362 13.02 -4.33 5.03
CA SER A 362 12.74 -3.84 6.39
C SER A 362 13.69 -4.33 7.49
N TYR A 363 13.86 -3.49 8.50
CA TYR A 363 14.47 -3.85 9.79
C TYR A 363 13.45 -4.05 10.91
N GLY A 364 12.15 -3.97 10.63
CA GLY A 364 11.12 -3.98 11.68
C GLY A 364 10.57 -2.59 11.93
N LEU A 365 9.88 -2.02 10.94
CA LEU A 365 9.41 -0.63 10.95
C LEU A 365 7.89 -0.55 10.97
N SER A 366 7.38 0.52 11.59
CA SER A 366 6.00 0.98 11.47
C SER A 366 5.97 2.23 10.60
N THR A 367 5.18 2.22 9.53
CA THR A 367 5.10 3.33 8.59
C THR A 367 3.66 3.77 8.43
N PRO A 368 3.31 5.03 8.75
CA PRO A 368 2.00 5.59 8.46
C PRO A 368 1.73 5.61 6.96
N LEU A 369 0.54 5.17 6.58
CA LEU A 369 0.04 5.21 5.21
C LEU A 369 -1.31 5.91 5.20
N SER A 370 -1.39 7.04 4.51
CA SER A 370 -2.56 7.91 4.48
C SER A 370 -3.23 7.86 3.11
N ALA A 371 -4.51 7.55 3.04
CA ALA A 371 -5.31 7.83 1.85
C ALA A 371 -6.00 9.17 2.01
N GLU A 372 -5.82 10.05 1.03
CA GLU A 372 -6.34 11.41 1.02
C GLU A 372 -7.02 11.69 -0.31
N LEU A 373 -8.25 12.22 -0.30
CA LEU A 373 -8.95 12.56 -1.54
C LEU A 373 -8.18 13.65 -2.31
N MET A 374 -8.08 13.48 -3.63
CA MET A 374 -7.30 14.37 -4.48
C MET A 374 -7.87 15.79 -4.55
N ARG A 375 -9.20 15.94 -4.54
CA ARG A 375 -9.89 17.24 -4.66
C ARG A 375 -10.29 17.87 -3.32
N ASP A 376 -10.44 17.07 -2.27
CA ASP A 376 -10.72 17.55 -0.91
C ASP A 376 -9.74 16.89 0.08
N THR A 377 -8.58 17.51 0.24
CA THR A 377 -7.52 16.98 1.11
C THR A 377 -7.88 17.05 2.59
N SER A 378 -9.00 17.69 2.97
CA SER A 378 -9.50 17.62 4.36
C SER A 378 -10.03 16.23 4.71
N LYS A 379 -10.35 15.41 3.70
CA LYS A 379 -10.77 14.02 3.83
C LYS A 379 -9.58 13.10 3.68
N SER A 380 -9.11 12.60 4.81
CA SER A 380 -8.05 11.61 4.85
C SER A 380 -8.27 10.61 5.97
N VAL A 381 -7.65 9.45 5.80
CA VAL A 381 -7.59 8.38 6.79
C VAL A 381 -6.17 7.82 6.80
N THR A 382 -5.68 7.44 7.97
CA THR A 382 -4.32 6.92 8.14
C THR A 382 -4.36 5.61 8.89
N LEU A 383 -3.62 4.62 8.39
CA LEU A 383 -3.36 3.34 9.01
C LEU A 383 -1.85 3.11 9.01
N ASP A 384 -1.31 2.50 10.06
CA ASP A 384 0.12 2.16 10.10
C ASP A 384 0.36 0.76 9.53
N VAL A 385 1.32 0.62 8.62
CA VAL A 385 1.77 -0.69 8.13
C VAL A 385 3.04 -1.10 8.85
N ILE A 386 3.03 -2.29 9.46
CA ILE A 386 4.14 -2.81 10.27
C ILE A 386 4.68 -4.08 9.64
N PHE A 387 5.95 -4.06 9.21
CA PHE A 387 6.64 -5.24 8.72
C PHE A 387 7.61 -5.74 9.77
N THR A 388 7.27 -6.85 10.43
CA THR A 388 8.07 -7.41 11.53
C THR A 388 9.25 -8.23 11.04
N VAL A 389 10.33 -8.30 11.81
CA VAL A 389 11.53 -9.11 11.50
C VAL A 389 11.79 -10.22 12.52
N ILE A 390 12.28 -11.36 12.05
CA ILE A 390 12.60 -12.53 12.90
C ILE A 390 13.74 -12.24 13.88
N THR A 391 14.63 -11.29 13.54
CA THR A 391 15.82 -10.95 14.33
C THR A 391 15.58 -10.02 15.50
N SER A 392 14.34 -9.56 15.71
CA SER A 392 13.92 -8.76 16.86
C SER A 392 12.80 -9.49 17.60
N PRO A 393 12.79 -9.46 18.95
CA PRO A 393 11.70 -10.04 19.72
C PRO A 393 10.46 -9.14 19.71
N ASP A 394 9.29 -9.74 19.94
CA ASP A 394 8.06 -8.98 20.17
C ASP A 394 7.98 -8.44 21.61
N SER A 395 8.97 -7.65 22.00
CA SER A 395 9.07 -7.04 23.32
C SER A 395 8.94 -5.51 23.22
N PRO A 396 8.22 -4.84 24.15
CA PRO A 396 8.23 -3.37 24.23
C PRO A 396 9.62 -2.77 24.45
N LYS A 397 10.60 -3.59 24.89
CA LYS A 397 12.00 -3.19 25.08
C LYS A 397 12.87 -3.38 23.84
N ALA A 398 12.33 -3.97 22.77
CA ALA A 398 13.04 -4.12 21.50
C ALA A 398 13.16 -2.79 20.77
N LYS A 399 14.24 -2.62 20.02
CA LYS A 399 14.45 -1.42 19.19
C LYS A 399 13.56 -1.45 17.96
N TYR A 400 13.33 -2.61 17.36
CA TYR A 400 12.54 -2.79 16.14
C TYR A 400 11.30 -3.68 16.35
N TRP A 401 10.37 -3.61 15.41
CA TRP A 401 9.18 -4.44 15.38
C TRP A 401 9.54 -5.88 14.99
N GLY A 402 9.39 -6.78 15.95
CA GLY A 402 9.90 -8.14 15.87
C GLY A 402 8.83 -9.22 15.90
N HIS A 403 9.22 -10.42 15.47
CA HIS A 403 8.46 -11.66 15.65
C HIS A 403 9.36 -12.86 16.04
N MET A 404 10.54 -12.62 16.61
CA MET A 404 11.38 -13.70 17.17
C MET A 404 10.55 -14.53 18.15
N PRO A 405 10.50 -15.87 18.01
CA PRO A 405 9.81 -16.74 18.95
C PRO A 405 10.37 -16.58 20.36
N GLU A 406 9.49 -16.54 21.37
CA GLU A 406 9.92 -16.53 22.78
C GLU A 406 10.62 -17.83 23.18
N THR A 407 10.28 -18.93 22.52
CA THR A 407 10.93 -20.23 22.69
C THR A 407 11.07 -20.97 21.37
N PHE A 408 12.02 -21.89 21.29
CA PHE A 408 12.20 -22.80 20.17
C PHE A 408 12.72 -24.16 20.66
N THR A 409 12.39 -25.23 19.95
CA THR A 409 12.67 -26.61 20.39
C THR A 409 13.52 -27.32 19.34
N SER A 410 14.63 -27.91 19.77
CA SER A 410 15.49 -28.73 18.90
C SER A 410 14.80 -30.04 18.53
N SER A 411 15.31 -30.72 17.50
CA SER A 411 14.88 -32.06 17.09
C SER A 411 15.01 -33.11 18.21
N ALA A 412 15.94 -32.88 19.15
CA ALA A 412 16.13 -33.68 20.35
C ALA A 412 15.11 -33.40 21.47
N GLY A 413 14.15 -32.49 21.26
CA GLY A 413 13.10 -32.16 22.22
C GLY A 413 13.53 -31.16 23.30
N VAL A 414 14.67 -30.49 23.16
CA VAL A 414 15.15 -29.50 24.11
C VAL A 414 14.59 -28.13 23.76
N THR A 415 13.81 -27.54 24.65
CA THR A 415 13.22 -26.22 24.45
C THR A 415 14.09 -25.14 25.09
N PHE A 416 14.50 -24.18 24.28
CA PHE A 416 15.25 -22.98 24.66
C PHE A 416 14.32 -21.77 24.70
N LYS A 417 14.58 -20.84 25.62
CA LYS A 417 14.05 -19.48 25.57
C LYS A 417 14.96 -18.64 24.69
N ARG A 418 14.40 -17.66 23.98
CA ARG A 418 15.21 -16.67 23.26
C ARG A 418 16.20 -15.97 24.22
N PRO A 419 17.33 -15.46 23.72
CA PRO A 419 18.18 -14.59 24.53
C PRO A 419 17.40 -13.35 25.00
N LEU A 420 17.78 -12.84 26.16
CA LEU A 420 17.23 -11.59 26.68
C LEU A 420 17.89 -10.39 26.00
N LEU A 421 17.09 -9.35 25.76
CA LEU A 421 17.63 -8.02 25.47
C LEU A 421 18.38 -7.50 26.70
N ALA A 422 19.33 -6.59 26.50
CA ALA A 422 20.07 -5.99 27.61
C ALA A 422 19.14 -5.25 28.59
N ALA A 423 18.08 -4.62 28.08
CA ALA A 423 17.05 -3.96 28.91
C ALA A 423 16.12 -4.94 29.64
N GLU A 424 16.12 -6.22 29.27
CA GLU A 424 15.35 -7.28 29.94
C GLU A 424 16.14 -7.94 31.06
N ALA A 425 17.47 -8.01 30.94
CA ALA A 425 18.33 -8.67 31.91
C ALA A 425 18.55 -7.85 33.20
N THR A 426 18.66 -8.54 34.33
CA THR A 426 18.90 -7.93 35.64
C THR A 426 20.35 -7.49 35.85
N THR A 427 21.30 -8.19 35.24
CA THR A 427 22.75 -7.96 35.41
C THR A 427 23.49 -8.28 34.12
N GLY A 428 24.77 -7.92 34.08
CA GLY A 428 25.66 -8.19 32.96
C GLY A 428 26.03 -6.94 32.16
N SER A 429 26.70 -7.18 31.05
CA SER A 429 27.02 -6.21 30.01
C SER A 429 26.01 -6.32 28.86
N SER A 430 26.33 -5.67 27.74
CA SER A 430 25.54 -5.75 26.51
C SER A 430 26.42 -5.96 25.28
N VAL A 431 25.82 -6.52 24.23
CA VAL A 431 26.45 -6.66 22.91
C VAL A 431 25.43 -6.34 21.81
N ASN A 432 25.88 -5.69 20.75
CA ASN A 432 25.02 -5.38 19.61
C ASN A 432 24.98 -6.56 18.64
N GLY A 433 23.79 -6.90 18.14
CA GLY A 433 23.57 -7.98 17.21
C GLY A 433 22.23 -7.87 16.50
N ASN A 434 22.23 -8.05 15.18
CA ASN A 434 21.03 -7.97 14.34
C ASN A 434 20.16 -6.71 14.59
N ASN A 435 20.81 -5.56 14.77
CA ASN A 435 20.20 -4.26 15.09
C ASN A 435 19.53 -4.14 16.47
N GLU A 436 19.66 -5.15 17.33
CA GLU A 436 19.24 -5.13 18.73
C GLU A 436 20.45 -5.10 19.67
N THR A 437 20.19 -4.84 20.96
CA THR A 437 21.18 -4.87 22.03
C THR A 437 20.84 -5.99 23.01
N TRP A 438 21.67 -7.03 23.01
CA TRP A 438 21.45 -8.29 23.74
C TRP A 438 22.19 -8.33 25.07
N SER A 439 21.66 -9.08 26.03
CA SER A 439 22.31 -9.32 27.32
C SER A 439 23.61 -10.12 27.14
N TYR A 440 24.68 -9.66 27.78
CA TYR A 440 26.00 -10.28 27.69
C TYR A 440 26.58 -10.52 29.08
N ILE A 441 26.53 -11.76 29.55
CA ILE A 441 26.68 -12.09 30.97
C ILE A 441 28.13 -12.41 31.30
N TYR A 442 28.63 -11.87 32.43
CA TYR A 442 29.97 -12.19 32.93
C TYR A 442 30.04 -13.61 33.51
N SER A 443 31.20 -14.25 33.46
CA SER A 443 31.42 -15.59 34.02
C SER A 443 31.13 -15.64 35.54
N THR A 444 31.39 -14.54 36.26
CA THR A 444 31.08 -14.40 37.70
C THR A 444 29.58 -14.23 37.99
N GLN A 445 28.78 -13.95 36.96
CA GLN A 445 27.34 -13.72 37.01
C GLN A 445 26.59 -14.76 36.17
N LYS A 446 27.22 -15.88 35.82
CA LYS A 446 26.64 -16.89 34.93
C LYS A 446 25.32 -17.45 35.48
N ALA A 447 25.18 -17.53 36.80
CA ALA A 447 23.95 -17.89 37.48
C ALA A 447 23.20 -16.65 37.96
N THR A 448 22.09 -16.32 37.32
CA THR A 448 21.23 -15.18 37.69
C THR A 448 19.80 -15.65 37.97
N ALA A 449 18.95 -14.74 38.48
CA ALA A 449 17.51 -14.98 38.53
C ALA A 449 16.91 -15.17 37.12
N ASP A 450 17.51 -14.53 36.11
CA ASP A 450 17.08 -14.66 34.70
C ASP A 450 17.45 -16.02 34.10
N CYS A 451 18.54 -16.62 34.57
CA CYS A 451 19.06 -17.91 34.13
C CYS A 451 19.81 -18.63 35.25
N SER A 452 19.07 -19.33 36.11
CA SER A 452 19.68 -20.13 37.18
C SER A 452 20.44 -21.33 36.59
N LEU A 453 21.35 -21.92 37.38
CA LEU A 453 22.27 -22.95 36.90
C LEU A 453 21.57 -24.13 36.22
N GLU A 454 20.45 -24.57 36.79
CA GLU A 454 19.64 -25.67 36.28
C GLU A 454 18.96 -25.36 34.94
N TYR A 455 18.84 -24.09 34.54
CA TYR A 455 18.29 -23.70 33.23
C TYR A 455 19.38 -23.45 32.19
N GLN A 456 20.66 -23.65 32.51
CA GLN A 456 21.71 -23.41 31.54
C GLN A 456 21.90 -24.61 30.62
N PRO A 457 22.10 -24.38 29.32
CA PRO A 457 22.18 -25.47 28.37
C PRO A 457 23.53 -26.21 28.48
N ARG A 458 23.50 -27.53 28.30
CA ARG A 458 24.68 -28.39 28.21
C ARG A 458 25.29 -28.33 26.81
N LEU A 459 26.53 -28.79 26.67
CA LEU A 459 27.21 -28.79 25.38
C LEU A 459 26.43 -29.57 24.31
N SER A 460 25.93 -30.76 24.65
CA SER A 460 25.16 -31.61 23.74
C SER A 460 23.85 -30.94 23.27
N GLU A 461 23.23 -30.12 24.11
CA GLU A 461 21.98 -29.43 23.80
C GLU A 461 22.23 -28.27 22.83
N LEU A 462 23.27 -27.46 23.06
CA LEU A 462 23.69 -26.41 22.12
C LEU A 462 24.21 -26.99 20.80
N GLN A 463 24.92 -28.13 20.86
CA GLN A 463 25.35 -28.85 19.66
C GLN A 463 24.15 -29.35 18.86
N GLY A 464 23.16 -29.96 19.50
CA GLY A 464 21.94 -30.40 18.83
C GLY A 464 21.18 -29.24 18.17
N LEU A 465 21.07 -28.09 18.86
CA LEU A 465 20.49 -26.88 18.28
C LEU A 465 21.26 -26.38 17.04
N TYR A 466 22.59 -26.44 17.08
CA TYR A 466 23.42 -26.09 15.92
C TYR A 466 23.27 -27.10 14.78
N ASP A 467 23.23 -28.39 15.08
CA ASP A 467 23.11 -29.45 14.08
C ASP A 467 21.77 -29.38 13.33
N ASP A 468 20.71 -28.93 14.00
CA ASP A 468 19.40 -28.65 13.38
C ASP A 468 19.45 -27.45 12.42
N HIS A 469 20.36 -26.49 12.66
CA HIS A 469 20.45 -25.21 11.95
C HIS A 469 21.92 -24.82 11.65
N PRO A 470 22.66 -25.63 10.87
CA PRO A 470 24.11 -25.48 10.74
C PRO A 470 24.49 -24.25 9.89
N ASN A 471 25.78 -23.90 9.91
CA ASN A 471 26.37 -22.86 9.06
C ASN A 471 25.71 -21.48 9.16
N GLY A 472 25.23 -21.15 10.36
CA GLY A 472 24.63 -19.85 10.67
C GLY A 472 23.15 -19.69 10.33
N ALA A 473 22.47 -20.79 9.97
CA ALA A 473 21.02 -20.77 9.67
C ALA A 473 20.18 -20.27 10.86
N LEU A 474 20.66 -20.43 12.10
CA LEU A 474 20.01 -19.94 13.33
C LEU A 474 19.61 -18.44 13.29
N THR A 475 20.36 -17.56 12.63
CA THR A 475 19.94 -16.15 12.48
C THR A 475 18.72 -16.01 11.57
N LYS A 476 18.66 -16.77 10.48
CA LYS A 476 17.56 -16.71 9.53
C LYS A 476 16.32 -17.41 10.07
N ASP A 477 16.52 -18.59 10.67
CA ASP A 477 15.43 -19.48 11.06
C ASP A 477 14.82 -19.04 12.40
N LEU A 478 15.66 -18.62 13.36
CA LEU A 478 15.26 -18.30 14.73
C LEU A 478 15.61 -16.87 15.17
N GLY A 479 16.27 -16.07 14.32
CA GLY A 479 16.61 -14.68 14.63
C GLY A 479 17.82 -14.48 15.54
N LEU A 480 18.50 -15.55 15.97
CA LEU A 480 19.55 -15.48 16.98
C LEU A 480 20.76 -14.62 16.55
N PRO A 481 21.36 -13.83 17.46
CA PRO A 481 22.54 -12.99 17.19
C PRO A 481 23.85 -13.79 17.26
N ILE A 482 23.95 -14.89 16.53
CA ILE A 482 25.09 -15.84 16.62
C ILE A 482 26.43 -15.26 16.16
N ALA A 483 26.43 -14.15 15.41
CA ALA A 483 27.65 -13.45 14.99
C ALA A 483 28.18 -12.49 16.07
N SER A 484 27.39 -12.19 17.09
CA SER A 484 27.72 -11.19 18.12
C SER A 484 28.59 -11.75 19.25
N GLY A 485 28.68 -13.07 19.40
CA GLY A 485 29.54 -13.67 20.42
C GLY A 485 29.32 -15.16 20.61
N ASN A 486 30.04 -15.70 21.58
CA ASN A 486 29.86 -17.09 22.01
C ASN A 486 28.75 -17.18 23.08
N TRP A 487 28.33 -18.42 23.36
CA TRP A 487 27.21 -18.74 24.23
C TRP A 487 27.66 -19.58 25.40
N TRP A 488 27.19 -19.29 26.61
CA TRP A 488 27.59 -20.01 27.81
C TRP A 488 27.12 -21.48 27.77
N ILE A 489 28.03 -22.38 28.12
CA ILE A 489 27.74 -23.80 28.36
C ILE A 489 27.68 -24.03 29.88
N TYR A 490 26.74 -24.84 30.35
CA TYR A 490 26.63 -25.24 31.76
C TYR A 490 27.94 -25.86 32.30
N GLU A 491 28.41 -26.89 31.61
CA GLU A 491 29.55 -27.74 31.98
C GLU A 491 30.89 -27.00 32.00
N LEU A 492 31.76 -27.39 32.94
CA LEU A 492 33.13 -26.88 33.03
C LEU A 492 34.11 -27.81 32.30
N LEU A 493 35.16 -27.24 31.72
CA LEU A 493 36.27 -27.98 31.12
C LEU A 493 37.41 -28.12 32.12
N ASN A 494 37.97 -29.31 32.24
CA ASN A 494 39.25 -29.51 32.92
C ASN A 494 40.27 -30.05 31.92
N SER A 495 40.97 -29.16 31.22
CA SER A 495 41.96 -29.52 30.19
C SER A 495 43.33 -29.90 30.74
N ASN A 496 43.66 -29.57 32.00
CA ASN A 496 44.98 -29.77 32.59
C ASN A 496 44.97 -30.66 33.87
N GLY A 497 43.84 -31.28 34.18
CA GLY A 497 43.67 -32.15 35.34
C GLY A 497 43.51 -31.43 36.69
N SER A 498 43.78 -30.11 36.76
CA SER A 498 43.99 -29.40 38.04
C SER A 498 43.08 -28.18 38.25
N SER A 499 42.46 -27.65 37.20
CA SER A 499 41.59 -26.46 37.27
C SER A 499 40.35 -26.60 36.39
N TRP A 500 39.21 -26.11 36.89
CA TRP A 500 38.00 -25.95 36.09
C TRP A 500 38.01 -24.62 35.33
N TYR A 501 37.67 -24.68 34.05
CA TYR A 501 37.51 -23.54 33.17
C TYR A 501 36.07 -23.48 32.67
N TYR A 502 35.50 -22.28 32.61
CA TYR A 502 34.23 -22.09 31.93
C TYR A 502 34.37 -22.40 30.45
N GLN A 503 33.26 -22.82 29.84
CA GLN A 503 33.19 -23.14 28.42
C GLN A 503 32.16 -22.26 27.73
N VAL A 504 32.42 -21.99 26.46
CA VAL A 504 31.48 -21.33 25.57
C VAL A 504 31.35 -22.10 24.26
N PHE A 505 30.16 -22.03 23.67
CA PHE A 505 29.82 -22.60 22.38
C PHE A 505 29.66 -21.49 21.35
N ASN A 506 30.27 -21.66 20.18
CA ASN A 506 30.06 -20.76 19.06
C ASN A 506 28.96 -21.31 18.16
N LEU A 507 27.74 -20.79 18.29
CA LEU A 507 26.57 -21.21 17.49
C LEU A 507 26.68 -20.88 15.98
N SER A 508 27.69 -20.11 15.55
CA SER A 508 27.96 -19.88 14.13
C SER A 508 28.82 -21.00 13.51
N THR A 509 29.75 -21.55 14.28
CA THR A 509 30.75 -22.53 13.80
C THR A 509 30.58 -23.94 14.37
N GLY A 510 29.69 -24.14 15.34
CA GLY A 510 29.48 -25.44 15.99
C GLY A 510 30.67 -25.87 16.87
N ARG A 511 31.49 -24.92 17.34
CA ARG A 511 32.72 -25.23 18.10
C ARG A 511 32.61 -24.81 19.55
N ALA A 512 32.95 -25.74 20.44
CA ALA A 512 33.18 -25.45 21.85
C ALA A 512 34.63 -25.01 22.10
N SER A 513 34.83 -24.10 23.05
CA SER A 513 36.16 -23.68 23.50
C SER A 513 36.14 -23.29 24.98
N SER A 514 37.31 -23.35 25.63
CA SER A 514 37.48 -22.73 26.95
C SER A 514 37.20 -21.23 26.85
N ALA A 515 36.41 -20.69 27.76
CA ALA A 515 36.07 -19.28 27.84
C ALA A 515 37.30 -18.47 28.28
N LEU A 516 38.04 -17.93 27.32
CA LEU A 516 39.11 -16.96 27.57
C LEU A 516 38.57 -15.54 27.80
N SER A 517 37.37 -15.26 27.27
CA SER A 517 36.63 -14.01 27.48
C SER A 517 35.73 -14.15 28.71
N PRO A 518 35.69 -13.16 29.62
CA PRO A 518 34.87 -13.23 30.83
C PRO A 518 33.38 -13.01 30.56
N VAL A 519 32.93 -12.88 29.30
CA VAL A 519 31.55 -12.55 28.92
C VAL A 519 31.06 -13.40 27.75
N ALA A 520 29.80 -13.82 27.79
CA ALA A 520 29.13 -14.56 26.72
C ALA A 520 27.60 -14.34 26.73
N LEU A 521 26.94 -14.66 25.62
CA LEU A 521 25.47 -14.71 25.52
C LEU A 521 24.95 -15.93 26.32
N MET A 522 23.68 -15.90 26.71
CA MET A 522 23.03 -17.03 27.41
C MET A 522 21.72 -17.39 26.73
N LEU A 523 21.51 -18.69 26.53
CA LEU A 523 20.30 -19.25 25.94
C LEU A 523 19.66 -20.25 26.92
N CYS A 524 18.89 -19.72 27.87
CA CYS A 524 18.31 -20.54 28.93
C CYS A 524 17.34 -21.57 28.37
N LEU A 525 17.27 -22.73 29.02
CA LEU A 525 16.25 -23.72 28.78
C LEU A 525 14.88 -23.23 29.28
N ALA A 526 13.82 -23.73 28.67
CA ALA A 526 12.47 -23.52 29.16
C ALA A 526 12.17 -24.40 30.39
N GLN A 527 12.79 -25.57 30.46
CA GLN A 527 12.69 -26.53 31.56
C GLN A 527 14.05 -26.70 32.24
N PRO A 528 14.09 -26.78 33.58
CA PRO A 528 15.34 -26.96 34.29
C PRO A 528 15.82 -28.42 34.19
N HIS A 529 17.13 -28.62 34.23
CA HIS A 529 17.73 -29.91 34.56
C HIS A 529 17.42 -30.30 36.01
N SER A 530 17.47 -31.60 36.29
CA SER A 530 17.38 -32.09 37.66
C SER A 530 18.51 -31.51 38.52
N LYS A 531 18.14 -30.84 39.61
CA LYS A 531 19.10 -30.28 40.58
C LYS A 531 19.87 -31.41 41.28
N PRO A 532 21.20 -31.40 41.29
CA PRO A 532 22.00 -32.31 42.10
C PRO A 532 21.65 -32.15 43.58
N SER A 533 21.39 -33.28 44.27
CA SER A 533 21.07 -33.31 45.69
C SER A 533 22.13 -34.02 46.53
N SER A 534 22.82 -35.02 45.95
CA SER A 534 23.79 -35.84 46.66
C SER A 534 24.91 -36.31 45.74
N VAL A 535 26.11 -36.39 46.32
CA VAL A 535 27.30 -37.01 45.71
C VAL A 535 27.74 -38.12 46.65
N THR A 536 27.92 -39.32 46.11
CA THR A 536 28.33 -40.51 46.87
C THR A 536 29.58 -41.12 46.27
N LEU A 537 30.48 -41.58 47.14
CA LEU A 537 31.67 -42.34 46.77
C LEU A 537 31.46 -43.77 47.25
N THR A 538 31.52 -44.74 46.35
CA THR A 538 31.31 -46.16 46.67
C THR A 538 32.47 -47.02 46.19
N SER A 539 32.64 -48.19 46.81
CA SER A 539 33.66 -49.17 46.43
C SER A 539 33.11 -50.58 46.64
N VAL A 540 33.44 -51.50 45.72
CA VAL A 540 33.21 -52.94 45.96
C VAL A 540 34.14 -53.50 47.04
N ALA A 541 35.17 -52.75 47.45
CA ALA A 541 36.11 -53.12 48.51
C ALA A 541 35.75 -52.49 49.86
N PHE A 542 34.53 -51.97 50.03
CA PHE A 542 34.05 -51.49 51.33
C PHE A 542 33.98 -52.62 52.36
N ASP A 543 34.48 -52.35 53.56
CA ASP A 543 34.58 -53.30 54.66
C ASP A 543 33.99 -52.68 55.94
N GLU A 544 32.88 -53.26 56.41
CA GLU A 544 32.18 -52.80 57.61
C GLU A 544 33.04 -52.97 58.88
N THR A 545 33.88 -53.99 58.96
CA THR A 545 34.77 -54.22 60.11
C THR A 545 35.85 -53.14 60.18
N LYS A 546 36.38 -52.74 59.02
CA LYS A 546 37.35 -51.63 58.92
C LYS A 546 36.68 -50.30 59.20
N THR A 547 35.47 -50.11 58.68
CA THR A 547 34.63 -48.93 58.95
C THR A 547 34.40 -48.76 60.46
N ALA A 548 33.99 -49.82 61.16
CA ALA A 548 33.82 -49.80 62.61
C ALA A 548 35.14 -49.50 63.35
N SER A 549 36.26 -50.08 62.90
CA SER A 549 37.57 -49.83 63.50
C SER A 549 38.14 -48.42 63.20
N ASN A 550 37.59 -47.74 62.19
CA ASN A 550 37.95 -46.39 61.76
C ASN A 550 36.89 -45.36 62.21
N GLY A 551 36.36 -45.55 63.41
CA GLY A 551 35.42 -44.60 64.04
C GLY A 551 34.10 -44.42 63.28
N GLY A 552 33.68 -45.43 62.49
CA GLY A 552 32.44 -45.39 61.70
C GLY A 552 32.56 -44.68 60.35
N THR A 553 33.76 -44.21 59.95
CA THR A 553 33.96 -43.61 58.62
C THR A 553 33.98 -44.71 57.56
N PRO A 554 33.14 -44.64 56.48
CA PRO A 554 33.13 -45.64 55.42
C PRO A 554 34.53 -45.93 54.90
N SER A 555 34.96 -47.19 55.00
CA SER A 555 36.34 -47.59 54.74
C SER A 555 36.39 -48.70 53.71
N ALA A 556 37.20 -48.50 52.66
CA ALA A 556 37.58 -49.54 51.71
C ALA A 556 39.01 -50.01 52.02
N SER A 557 39.31 -51.30 51.82
CA SER A 557 40.66 -51.82 52.09
C SER A 557 41.13 -52.82 51.02
N ALA A 558 42.44 -52.84 50.78
CA ALA A 558 43.12 -53.77 49.88
C ALA A 558 44.51 -54.09 50.43
N LYS A 559 45.17 -55.16 49.94
CA LYS A 559 46.55 -55.43 50.33
C LYS A 559 47.49 -54.41 49.66
N LYS A 560 48.67 -54.23 50.24
CA LYS A 560 49.70 -53.35 49.65
C LYS A 560 50.02 -53.80 48.22
N GLY A 561 49.86 -52.87 47.26
CA GLY A 561 50.07 -53.14 45.82
C GLY A 561 48.81 -53.50 45.05
N GLU A 562 47.68 -53.75 45.71
CA GLU A 562 46.37 -53.95 45.07
C GLU A 562 45.62 -52.61 44.92
N THR A 563 44.72 -52.55 43.94
CA THR A 563 43.91 -51.35 43.63
C THR A 563 42.57 -51.38 44.37
N ILE A 564 42.10 -50.22 44.84
CA ILE A 564 40.75 -50.03 45.37
C ILE A 564 39.89 -49.38 44.28
N PRO A 565 38.86 -50.08 43.74
CA PRO A 565 37.94 -49.47 42.79
C PRO A 565 37.02 -48.48 43.48
N LEU A 566 36.87 -47.28 42.91
CA LEU A 566 36.00 -46.23 43.43
C LEU A 566 35.01 -45.79 42.36
N VAL A 567 33.75 -45.62 42.74
CA VAL A 567 32.67 -45.13 41.88
C VAL A 567 32.08 -43.87 42.52
N VAL A 568 32.11 -42.76 41.79
CA VAL A 568 31.40 -41.54 42.18
C VAL A 568 30.04 -41.53 41.51
N THR A 569 28.99 -41.29 42.28
CA THR A 569 27.61 -41.19 41.78
C THR A 569 26.99 -39.88 42.25
N VAL A 570 26.48 -39.10 41.30
CA VAL A 570 25.72 -37.87 41.57
C VAL A 570 24.24 -38.14 41.31
N LYS A 571 23.39 -37.82 42.29
CA LYS A 571 21.94 -38.03 42.19
C LYS A 571 21.15 -36.76 42.48
N ASP A 572 19.98 -36.66 41.86
CA ASP A 572 18.98 -35.64 42.16
C ASP A 572 18.21 -35.97 43.44
N GLN A 573 17.29 -35.10 43.85
CA GLN A 573 16.49 -35.29 45.07
C GLN A 573 15.56 -36.52 45.03
N ASN A 574 15.28 -37.03 43.84
CA ASN A 574 14.46 -38.22 43.60
C ASN A 574 15.30 -39.50 43.48
N GLY A 575 16.63 -39.39 43.60
CA GLY A 575 17.56 -40.51 43.50
C GLY A 575 17.97 -40.88 42.07
N ASN A 576 17.57 -40.11 41.06
CA ASN A 576 17.97 -40.33 39.67
C ASN A 576 19.40 -39.83 39.44
N LEU A 577 20.13 -40.47 38.52
CA LEU A 577 21.49 -40.05 38.16
C LEU A 577 21.49 -38.70 37.46
N VAL A 578 22.42 -37.82 37.84
CA VAL A 578 22.64 -36.52 37.19
C VAL A 578 23.99 -36.54 36.46
N SER A 579 23.98 -36.11 35.19
CA SER A 579 25.15 -36.06 34.32
C SER A 579 25.71 -34.64 34.18
N GLY A 580 26.98 -34.51 33.78
CA GLY A 580 27.59 -33.20 33.47
C GLY A 580 28.02 -32.37 34.68
N GLU A 581 27.88 -32.93 35.89
CA GLU A 581 28.26 -32.26 37.15
C GLU A 581 29.76 -32.36 37.41
N GLY A 582 30.41 -31.23 37.69
CA GLY A 582 31.83 -31.23 38.08
C GLY A 582 32.03 -31.89 39.45
N VAL A 583 32.81 -32.98 39.50
CA VAL A 583 33.22 -33.63 40.75
C VAL A 583 34.67 -33.30 41.06
N THR A 584 34.94 -33.02 42.34
CA THR A 584 36.31 -32.93 42.87
C THR A 584 36.57 -34.12 43.78
N LEU A 585 37.58 -34.93 43.45
CA LEU A 585 38.14 -35.93 44.35
C LEU A 585 39.42 -35.37 44.97
N GLN A 586 39.44 -35.22 46.28
CA GLN A 586 40.60 -34.68 47.00
C GLN A 586 41.12 -35.69 48.01
N ARG A 587 42.44 -35.81 48.10
CA ARG A 587 43.09 -36.58 49.17
C ARG A 587 43.01 -35.82 50.48
N ALA A 588 42.54 -36.49 51.54
CA ALA A 588 42.67 -36.01 52.91
C ALA A 588 43.96 -36.57 53.55
N GLN A 589 44.30 -36.06 54.73
CA GLN A 589 45.49 -36.50 55.48
C GLN A 589 45.45 -38.00 55.80
N ALA A 590 46.53 -38.71 55.48
CA ALA A 590 46.70 -40.09 55.90
C ALA A 590 46.92 -40.21 57.42
N LYS A 591 46.37 -41.27 58.01
CA LYS A 591 46.47 -41.55 59.45
C LYS A 591 46.87 -42.99 59.67
N SER A 592 47.77 -43.22 60.61
CA SER A 592 47.98 -44.55 61.18
C SER A 592 46.77 -44.96 62.04
N ARG A 593 46.71 -46.24 62.45
CA ARG A 593 45.64 -46.75 63.33
C ARG A 593 45.53 -45.98 64.66
N SER A 594 46.63 -45.41 65.15
CA SER A 594 46.65 -44.56 66.35
C SER A 594 46.34 -43.08 66.06
N GLY A 595 45.97 -42.73 64.83
CA GLY A 595 45.64 -41.36 64.43
C GLY A 595 46.83 -40.46 64.11
N ILE A 596 48.07 -40.98 64.18
CA ILE A 596 49.29 -40.22 63.94
C ILE A 596 49.56 -40.10 62.43
N ARG A 597 49.95 -38.90 61.98
CA ARG A 597 50.37 -38.62 60.59
C ARG A 597 51.72 -39.30 60.28
N PRO A 598 51.83 -40.09 59.21
CA PRO A 598 53.10 -40.70 58.80
C PRO A 598 54.11 -39.66 58.25
N SER A 599 55.42 -39.98 58.26
CA SER A 599 56.47 -39.16 57.65
C SER A 599 56.47 -39.29 56.11
N SER A 600 56.85 -38.21 55.42
CA SER A 600 56.42 -37.93 54.04
C SER A 600 57.03 -38.86 52.98
N SER A 601 56.14 -39.61 52.31
CA SER A 601 56.26 -40.44 51.07
C SER A 601 55.64 -41.83 51.23
N ALA A 602 55.29 -42.27 52.44
CA ALA A 602 54.64 -43.57 52.68
C ALA A 602 53.13 -43.57 52.39
N ASP A 603 52.56 -42.41 52.06
CA ASP A 603 51.14 -42.12 52.01
C ASP A 603 50.64 -41.60 50.65
N ASP A 604 51.50 -41.65 49.64
CA ASP A 604 51.19 -41.26 48.26
C ASP A 604 50.14 -42.21 47.67
N LEU A 605 49.09 -41.65 47.08
CA LEU A 605 48.09 -42.40 46.32
C LEU A 605 48.27 -42.14 44.82
N ILE A 606 47.97 -43.14 44.00
CA ILE A 606 47.82 -42.96 42.55
C ILE A 606 46.35 -43.22 42.23
N VAL A 607 45.71 -42.28 41.57
CA VAL A 607 44.34 -42.41 41.07
C VAL A 607 44.40 -42.65 39.57
N ASP A 608 44.01 -43.86 39.17
CA ASP A 608 43.77 -44.22 37.77
C ASP A 608 42.26 -44.07 37.50
N VAL A 609 41.88 -42.99 36.81
CA VAL A 609 40.51 -42.73 36.36
C VAL A 609 40.23 -43.63 35.16
N VAL A 610 39.22 -44.50 35.27
CA VAL A 610 38.87 -45.46 34.21
C VAL A 610 37.81 -44.89 33.26
N THR A 611 36.85 -44.13 33.78
CA THR A 611 35.75 -43.49 33.03
C THR A 611 35.43 -42.11 33.61
N PRO A 612 34.98 -41.11 32.82
CA PRO A 612 34.75 -41.15 31.36
C PRO A 612 36.03 -41.09 30.52
N THR A 613 37.13 -40.58 31.07
CA THR A 613 38.40 -40.40 30.34
C THR A 613 39.54 -41.00 31.14
N ALA A 614 40.33 -41.86 30.50
CA ALA A 614 41.48 -42.49 31.12
C ALA A 614 42.54 -41.44 31.54
N ALA A 615 42.81 -41.33 32.83
CA ALA A 615 43.80 -40.40 33.37
C ALA A 615 44.50 -40.99 34.59
N ARG A 616 45.81 -40.78 34.74
CA ARG A 616 46.60 -41.21 35.89
C ARG A 616 47.13 -40.01 36.64
N ILE A 617 46.82 -39.91 37.92
CA ILE A 617 47.10 -38.73 38.73
C ILE A 617 47.74 -39.13 40.05
N SER A 618 48.84 -38.45 40.38
CA SER A 618 49.51 -38.62 41.66
C SER A 618 48.88 -37.74 42.73
N PHE A 619 48.46 -38.36 43.83
CA PHE A 619 47.98 -37.72 45.05
C PHE A 619 49.08 -37.81 46.13
N ALA A 620 50.21 -37.15 45.87
CA ALA A 620 51.40 -37.17 46.73
C ALA A 620 51.40 -36.11 47.86
N GLN A 621 50.39 -35.26 47.92
CA GLN A 621 50.25 -34.22 48.95
C GLN A 621 48.79 -34.10 49.40
N ASP A 622 48.55 -33.56 50.60
CA ASP A 622 47.21 -33.39 51.18
C ASP A 622 46.33 -32.37 50.40
N THR A 623 46.95 -31.59 49.49
CA THR A 623 46.28 -30.64 48.60
C THR A 623 46.02 -31.21 47.20
N ALA A 624 46.49 -32.43 46.92
CA ALA A 624 46.31 -33.04 45.61
C ALA A 624 44.83 -33.38 45.38
N LYS A 625 44.36 -33.02 44.19
CA LYS A 625 42.98 -33.17 43.77
C LYS A 625 42.92 -33.63 42.33
N TRP A 626 41.88 -34.37 42.02
CA TRP A 626 41.40 -34.61 40.67
C TRP A 626 40.07 -33.89 40.49
N LEU A 627 39.87 -33.34 39.30
CA LEU A 627 38.62 -32.71 38.90
C LEU A 627 38.13 -33.43 37.64
N GLY A 628 36.87 -33.86 37.61
CA GLY A 628 36.32 -34.52 36.42
C GLY A 628 34.81 -34.61 36.42
N LEU A 629 34.24 -34.98 35.27
CA LEU A 629 32.81 -35.14 35.08
C LEU A 629 32.45 -36.64 35.23
N PRO A 630 31.41 -37.02 35.98
CA PRO A 630 30.94 -38.39 36.06
C PRO A 630 30.24 -38.76 34.74
N ALA A 631 30.55 -39.94 34.22
CA ALA A 631 29.84 -40.52 33.09
C ALA A 631 28.49 -41.09 33.54
N VAL A 632 27.44 -40.94 32.73
CA VAL A 632 26.29 -41.83 32.85
C VAL A 632 26.65 -43.11 32.14
N MET A 633 26.87 -44.18 32.89
CA MET A 633 26.80 -45.51 32.29
C MET A 633 25.33 -45.75 31.96
N ALA A 634 24.99 -45.82 30.67
CA ALA A 634 23.71 -46.40 30.26
C ALA A 634 23.67 -47.83 30.83
N GLN A 635 22.63 -48.12 31.61
CA GLN A 635 22.31 -49.51 31.95
C GLN A 635 21.71 -50.21 30.75
#